data_AF-A0A538F054-F1
#
_entry.id   AF-A0A538F054-F1
#
_cell.length_a   1.000
_cell.length_b   1.000
_cell.length_c   1.000
_cell.angle_alpha   90.00
_cell.angle_beta   90.00
_cell.angle_gamma   90.00
#
_symmetry.space_group_name_H-M   'P 1'
#
loop_
_entity.id
_entity.type
_entity.pdbx_description
1 polymer ?
#
loop_
_entity_poly.entity_id
_entity_poly.type
_entity_poly.pdbx_seq_one_letter_code
_entity_poly.pdbx_strand_id
1 'polypeptide(L)'
;MATRKQTQAAKRNVKKAQRAATQKRTIAHLPKTTRRALQTEARKGARRGGAAGHALEDRNRQQLYEVAQKKGIPGRSKMGKGELIRAIRKAS
;
A
#
# COMPACT_ATOMS: atom_id res chain seq x y z
N MET A 1 13.70 22.66 4.38
CA MET A 1 13.44 21.90 5.62
C MET A 1 12.05 22.26 6.13
N ALA A 2 11.25 21.32 6.64
CA ALA A 2 9.88 21.63 7.12
C ALA A 2 9.91 22.42 8.43
N THR A 3 9.00 23.39 8.58
CA THR A 3 8.92 24.23 9.78
C THR A 3 8.33 23.48 10.98
N ARG A 4 8.57 23.97 12.20
CA ARG A 4 8.00 23.40 13.43
C ARG A 4 6.47 23.29 13.38
N LYS A 5 5.81 24.32 12.82
CA LYS A 5 4.35 24.37 12.64
C LYS A 5 3.88 23.27 11.67
N GLN A 6 4.59 23.07 10.56
CA GLN A 6 4.29 22.01 9.58
C GLN A 6 4.44 20.62 10.22
N THR A 7 5.53 20.37 10.95
CA THR A 7 5.75 19.10 11.65
C THR A 7 4.69 18.84 12.72
N GLN A 8 4.29 19.86 13.49
CA GLN A 8 3.23 19.71 14.50
C GLN A 8 1.87 19.42 13.86
N ALA A 9 1.54 20.08 12.75
CA ALA A 9 0.32 19.81 12.00
C ALA A 9 0.30 18.38 11.44
N ALA A 10 1.41 17.92 10.85
CA ALA A 10 1.55 16.55 10.36
C ALA A 10 1.32 15.51 11.48
N LYS A 11 1.94 15.71 12.66
CA LYS A 11 1.73 14.84 13.83
C LYS A 11 0.25 14.80 14.26
N ARG A 12 -0.43 15.96 14.29
CA ARG A 12 -1.86 16.04 14.63
C ARG A 12 -2.73 15.32 13.60
N ASN A 13 -2.43 15.47 12.30
CA ASN A 13 -3.16 14.83 11.22
C ASN A 13 -3.02 13.30 11.27
N VAL A 14 -1.82 12.78 11.52
CA VAL A 14 -1.59 11.34 11.70
C VAL A 14 -2.41 10.81 12.88
N LYS A 15 -2.40 11.50 14.03
CA LYS A 15 -3.22 11.10 15.19
C LYS A 15 -4.72 11.11 14.88
N LYS A 16 -5.21 12.11 14.15
CA LYS A 16 -6.61 12.19 13.72
C LYS A 16 -6.98 11.01 12.81
N ALA A 17 -6.11 10.68 11.85
CA ALA A 17 -6.31 9.53 10.96
C ALA A 17 -6.30 8.20 11.73
N GLN A 18 -5.38 8.02 12.68
CA GLN A 18 -5.34 6.84 13.55
C GLN A 18 -6.64 6.68 14.35
N ARG A 19 -7.12 7.76 14.99
CA ARG A 19 -8.40 7.75 15.73
C ARG A 19 -9.58 7.39 14.84
N ALA A 20 -9.66 7.94 13.63
CA ALA A 20 -10.72 7.61 12.70
C ALA A 20 -10.65 6.12 12.27
N ALA A 21 -9.46 5.59 11.99
CA ALA A 21 -9.28 4.20 11.62
C ALA A 21 -9.67 3.24 12.75
N THR A 22 -9.27 3.53 13.99
CA THR A 22 -9.64 2.70 15.16
C THR A 22 -11.14 2.74 15.43
N GLN A 23 -11.77 3.92 15.30
CA GLN A 23 -13.22 4.06 15.47
C GLN A 23 -14.01 3.31 14.39
N LYS A 24 -13.59 3.41 13.12
CA LYS A 24 -14.34 2.82 11.99
C LYS A 24 -14.18 1.30 11.87
N ARG A 25 -13.12 0.72 12.46
CA ARG A 25 -12.85 -0.74 12.47
C ARG A 25 -13.10 -1.40 11.11
N THR A 26 -12.71 -0.75 10.02
CA THR A 26 -13.14 -1.10 8.66
C THR A 26 -12.87 -2.55 8.31
N ILE A 27 -11.70 -3.09 8.68
CA ILE A 27 -11.33 -4.49 8.46
C ILE A 27 -12.26 -5.47 9.19
N ALA A 28 -12.75 -5.11 10.39
CA ALA A 28 -13.61 -5.96 11.18
C ALA A 28 -15.01 -6.11 10.58
N HIS A 29 -15.50 -5.07 9.88
CA HIS A 29 -16.82 -5.06 9.24
C HIS A 29 -16.82 -5.65 7.82
N LEU A 30 -15.67 -6.09 7.29
CA LEU A 30 -15.61 -6.75 5.99
C LEU A 30 -16.14 -8.19 6.05
N PRO A 31 -16.68 -8.71 4.93
CA PRO A 31 -17.01 -10.14 4.79
C PRO A 31 -15.84 -11.03 5.20
N LYS A 32 -16.15 -12.19 5.78
CA LYS A 32 -15.14 -13.14 6.30
C LYS A 32 -14.10 -13.50 5.24
N THR A 33 -14.52 -13.75 4.01
CA THR A 33 -13.65 -14.07 2.87
C THR A 33 -12.65 -12.95 2.60
N THR A 34 -13.13 -11.72 2.43
CA THR A 34 -12.30 -10.52 2.17
C THR A 34 -11.32 -10.26 3.30
N ARG A 35 -11.79 -10.31 4.55
CA ARG A 35 -10.94 -10.13 5.74
C ARG A 35 -9.83 -11.17 5.82
N ARG A 36 -10.13 -12.45 5.54
CA ARG A 36 -9.12 -13.53 5.53
C ARG A 36 -8.09 -13.33 4.41
N ALA A 37 -8.53 -12.96 3.21
CA ALA A 37 -7.62 -12.67 2.10
C ALA A 37 -6.64 -11.54 2.45
N LEU A 38 -7.14 -10.43 3.02
CA LEU A 38 -6.30 -9.31 3.46
C LEU A 38 -5.30 -9.72 4.56
N GLN A 39 -5.73 -10.53 5.53
CA GLN A 39 -4.85 -11.04 6.58
C GLN A 39 -3.73 -11.92 6.02
N THR A 40 -4.04 -12.79 5.06
CA THR A 40 -3.05 -13.66 4.40
C THR A 40 -2.00 -12.84 3.66
N GLU A 41 -2.42 -11.84 2.87
CA GLU A 41 -1.48 -10.96 2.16
C GLU A 41 -0.62 -10.14 3.13
N ALA A 42 -1.22 -9.60 4.20
CA ALA A 42 -0.47 -8.89 5.24
C ALA A 42 0.59 -9.79 5.90
N ARG A 43 0.26 -11.04 6.20
CA ARG A 43 1.20 -12.03 6.77
C ARG A 43 2.34 -12.37 5.81
N LYS A 44 2.07 -12.53 4.52
CA LYS A 44 3.11 -12.76 3.50
C LYS A 44 4.12 -11.61 3.44
N GLY A 45 3.66 -10.37 3.56
CA GLY A 45 4.52 -9.20 3.64
C GLY A 45 5.31 -9.14 4.95
N ALA A 46 4.65 -9.41 6.08
CA ALA A 46 5.27 -9.42 7.40
C ALA A 46 6.37 -10.48 7.54
N ARG A 47 6.18 -11.67 6.96
CA ARG A 47 7.19 -12.74 6.91
C ARG A 47 8.51 -12.30 6.25
N ARG A 48 8.45 -11.29 5.36
CA ARG A 48 9.61 -10.71 4.67
C ARG A 48 10.10 -9.42 5.32
N GLY A 49 9.60 -9.05 6.49
CA GLY A 49 9.92 -7.75 7.12
C GLY A 49 9.50 -6.55 6.27
N GLY A 50 8.53 -6.71 5.36
CA GLY A 50 8.13 -5.67 4.41
C GLY A 50 9.00 -5.59 3.14
N ALA A 51 10.00 -6.45 2.97
CA ALA A 51 10.82 -6.50 1.77
C ALA A 51 10.01 -6.92 0.53
N ALA A 52 10.38 -6.39 -0.63
CA ALA A 52 9.79 -6.76 -1.91
C ALA A 52 10.14 -8.21 -2.24
N GLY A 53 9.15 -8.98 -2.73
CA GLY A 53 9.40 -10.32 -3.23
C GLY A 53 10.12 -10.28 -4.58
N HIS A 54 10.77 -11.38 -4.93
CA HIS A 54 11.47 -11.52 -6.21
C HIS A 54 10.49 -11.37 -7.39
N ALA A 55 9.38 -12.14 -7.37
CA ALA A 55 8.32 -12.03 -8.37
C ALA A 55 7.45 -10.77 -8.15
N LEU A 56 6.82 -10.28 -9.23
CA LEU A 56 5.92 -9.11 -9.16
C LEU A 56 4.67 -9.42 -8.34
N GLU A 57 4.18 -10.65 -8.38
CA GLU A 57 3.02 -11.15 -7.63
C GLU A 57 3.21 -11.07 -6.13
N ASP A 58 4.45 -11.29 -5.67
CA ASP A 58 4.82 -11.26 -4.26
C ASP A 58 4.99 -9.83 -3.73
N ARG A 59 5.00 -8.83 -4.61
CA ARG A 59 5.09 -7.43 -4.21
C ARG A 59 3.72 -6.90 -3.82
N ASN A 60 3.70 -6.00 -2.86
CA ASN A 60 2.48 -5.24 -2.55
C ASN A 60 2.27 -4.14 -3.61
N ARG A 61 1.07 -3.55 -3.64
CA ARG A 61 0.73 -2.49 -4.61
C ARG A 61 1.72 -1.32 -4.58
N GLN A 62 2.18 -0.92 -3.39
CA GLN A 62 3.09 0.22 -3.24
C GLN A 62 4.47 -0.07 -3.85
N GLN A 63 5.02 -1.25 -3.61
CA GLN A 63 6.28 -1.70 -4.21
C GLN A 63 6.17 -1.75 -5.75
N LEU A 64 5.03 -2.22 -6.28
CA LEU A 64 4.78 -2.20 -7.72
C LEU A 64 4.62 -0.78 -8.27
N TYR A 65 3.97 0.10 -7.51
CA TYR A 65 3.85 1.52 -7.87
C TYR A 65 5.23 2.18 -8.01
N GLU A 66 6.16 1.90 -7.10
CA GLU A 66 7.52 2.41 -7.17
C GLU A 66 8.29 1.86 -8.38
N VAL A 67 8.13 0.56 -8.69
CA VAL A 67 8.70 -0.02 -9.91
C VAL A 67 8.13 0.65 -11.15
N ALA A 68 6.81 0.83 -11.20
CA ALA A 68 6.13 1.51 -12.31
C ALA A 68 6.55 2.97 -12.44
N GLN A 69 6.80 3.66 -11.32
CA GLN A 69 7.33 5.03 -11.30
C GLN A 69 8.74 5.08 -11.88
N LYS A 70 9.64 4.18 -11.47
CA LYS A 70 11.01 4.10 -12.00
C LYS A 70 11.02 3.83 -13.51
N LYS A 71 10.07 3.03 -13.99
CA LYS A 71 9.86 2.74 -15.42
C LYS A 71 9.10 3.83 -16.19
N GLY A 72 8.68 4.91 -15.53
CA GLY A 72 7.95 6.01 -16.19
C GLY A 72 6.53 5.64 -16.68
N ILE A 73 5.88 4.62 -16.10
CA ILE A 73 4.57 4.16 -16.58
C ILE A 73 3.49 5.22 -16.30
N PRO A 74 2.80 5.75 -17.33
CA PRO A 74 1.72 6.71 -17.15
C PRO A 74 0.48 6.04 -16.54
N GLY A 75 -0.34 6.81 -15.83
CA GLY A 75 -1.57 6.27 -15.21
C GLY A 75 -1.36 5.34 -14.01
N ARG A 76 -0.12 4.99 -13.64
CA ARG A 76 0.25 4.11 -12.50
C ARG A 76 -0.48 4.40 -11.17
N SER A 77 -0.81 5.67 -10.89
CA SER A 77 -1.49 6.07 -9.65
C SER A 77 -2.95 5.59 -9.59
N LYS A 78 -3.58 5.42 -10.74
CA LYS A 78 -4.94 4.88 -10.88
C LYS A 78 -4.97 3.36 -10.90
N MET A 79 -3.82 2.72 -11.14
CA MET A 79 -3.73 1.28 -11.32
C MET A 79 -3.82 0.50 -9.99
N GLY A 80 -4.56 -0.60 -10.03
CA GLY A 80 -4.56 -1.64 -9.01
C GLY A 80 -3.32 -2.54 -9.07
N LYS A 81 -3.15 -3.44 -8.10
CA LYS A 81 -2.01 -4.39 -8.04
C LYS A 81 -1.84 -5.15 -9.36
N GLY A 82 -2.90 -5.77 -9.87
CA GLY A 82 -2.85 -6.57 -11.11
C GLY A 82 -2.56 -5.74 -12.36
N GLU A 83 -3.10 -4.53 -12.45
CA GLU A 83 -2.82 -3.62 -13.56
C GLU A 83 -1.37 -3.15 -13.56
N LEU A 84 -0.82 -2.85 -12.39
CA LEU A 84 0.60 -2.52 -12.26
C LEU A 84 1.49 -3.69 -12.72
N ILE A 85 1.17 -4.93 -12.33
CA ILE A 85 1.93 -6.11 -12.80
C ILE A 85 1.90 -6.20 -14.32
N ARG A 86 0.71 -6.10 -14.94
CA ARG A 86 0.55 -6.14 -16.40
C ARG A 86 1.32 -5.02 -17.09
N ALA A 87 1.21 -3.79 -16.59
CA ALA A 87 1.90 -2.64 -17.17
C ALA A 87 3.43 -2.78 -17.04
N ILE A 88 3.94 -3.24 -15.90
CA ILE A 88 5.37 -3.46 -15.67
C ILE A 88 5.93 -4.53 -16.62
N ARG A 89 5.16 -5.60 -16.87
CA ARG A 89 5.51 -6.65 -17.84
C ARG A 89 5.54 -6.14 -19.27
N LYS A 90 4.57 -5.30 -19.67
CA LYS A 90 4.52 -4.71 -21.01
C LYS A 90 5.66 -3.71 -21.26
N ALA A 91 6.15 -3.06 -20.21
CA ALA A 91 7.26 -2.11 -20.25
C ALA A 91 8.62 -2.75 -19.90
N SER A 92 8.72 -4.09 -19.90
CA SER A 92 9.97 -4.83 -19.78
C SER A 92 10.48 -5.23 -21.15
#